data_AF-A0A6P1ZJ30-F1
#
_entry.id   AF-A0A6P1ZJ30-F1
#
_cell.length_a   1.000
_cell.length_b   1.000
_cell.length_c   1.000
_cell.angle_alpha   90.00
_cell.angle_beta   90.00
_cell.angle_gamma   90.00
#
_symmetry.space_group_name_H-M   'P 1'
#
loop_
_entity.id
_entity.type
_entity.pdbx_description
1 polymer ?
#
loop_
_entity_poly.entity_id
_entity_poly.type
_entity_poly.pdbx_seq_one_letter_code
_entity_poly.pdbx_strand_id
1 'polypeptide(L)' 'MSRPEEMYQCQTVNCGYIYDPDKGDRKGKIPKGTKFEDLPDTWRCPICGATRKCFKPLAGPGSTKDDLSKCETPTI' A
#
# COMPACT_ATOMS: atom_id res chain seq x y z
N MET A 1 13.47 -4.66 -8.74
CA MET A 1 12.69 -3.43 -8.52
C MET A 1 11.24 -3.86 -8.43
N SER A 2 10.65 -3.85 -7.23
CA SER A 2 9.22 -4.13 -7.08
C SER A 2 8.39 -3.12 -7.83
N ARG A 3 7.41 -3.63 -8.57
CA ARG A 3 6.49 -2.79 -9.34
C ARG A 3 5.51 -2.18 -8.34
N PRO A 4 5.05 -0.94 -8.53
CA PRO A 4 4.09 -0.30 -7.62
C PRO A 4 2.76 -1.06 -7.52
N GLU A 5 2.54 -1.99 -8.45
CA GLU A 5 1.45 -2.97 -8.51
C GLU A 5 1.45 -3.95 -7.33
N GLU A 6 2.61 -4.14 -6.70
CA GLU A 6 2.80 -5.08 -5.60
C GLU A 6 2.76 -4.40 -4.21
N MET A 7 2.61 -3.07 -4.19
CA MET A 7 2.52 -2.27 -2.96
C MET A 7 1.08 -2.12 -2.49
N TYR A 8 0.85 -2.18 -1.18
CA TYR A 8 -0.48 -2.11 -0.59
C TYR A 8 -0.57 -1.04 0.48
N GLN A 9 -1.57 -0.17 0.42
CA GLN A 9 -1.84 0.85 1.43
C GLN A 9 -3.03 0.49 2.31
N CYS A 10 -2.85 0.65 3.61
CA CYS A 10 -3.90 0.56 4.61
C CYS A 10 -4.91 1.70 4.43
N GLN A 11 -6.17 1.38 4.15
CA GLN A 11 -7.27 2.34 3.97
C GLN A 11 -7.90 2.80 5.29
N THR A 12 -7.30 2.44 6.44
CA THR A 12 -7.76 2.95 7.73
C THR A 12 -7.47 4.45 7.80
N VAL A 13 -8.50 5.26 8.08
CA VAL A 13 -8.46 6.73 8.12
C VAL A 13 -7.34 7.27 9.03
N ASN A 14 -7.00 6.55 10.10
CA ASN A 14 -5.95 6.88 11.07
C ASN A 14 -4.58 6.22 10.77
N CYS A 15 -4.37 5.60 9.60
CA CYS A 15 -3.17 4.79 9.36
C CYS A 15 -2.39 5.22 8.12
N GLY A 16 -2.94 4.97 6.93
CA GLY A 16 -2.23 5.22 5.68
C GLY A 16 -0.93 4.40 5.48
N TYR A 17 -0.67 3.36 6.28
CA TYR A 17 0.54 2.55 6.18
C TYR A 17 0.69 1.87 4.82
N ILE A 18 1.88 1.95 4.22
CA ILE A 18 2.20 1.33 2.93
C ILE A 18 3.09 0.11 3.16
N TYR A 19 2.60 -1.05 2.75
CA TYR A 19 3.33 -2.31 2.67
C TYR A 19 4.10 -2.37 1.36
N ASP A 20 5.41 -2.54 1.46
CA ASP A 20 6.34 -2.73 0.35
C ASP A 20 6.87 -4.18 0.39
N PRO A 21 6.63 -4.99 -0.65
CA PRO A 21 7.08 -6.38 -0.67
C PRO A 21 8.60 -6.53 -0.83
N ASP A 22 9.30 -5.58 -1.47
CA ASP A 22 10.77 -5.61 -1.62
C ASP A 22 11.46 -5.37 -0.28
N LYS A 23 10.91 -4.47 0.53
CA LYS A 23 11.36 -4.22 1.91
C LYS A 23 10.83 -5.24 2.91
N GLY A 24 9.66 -5.83 2.63
CA GLY A 24 8.91 -6.61 3.61
C GLY A 24 8.44 -5.74 4.79
N ASP A 25 8.17 -6.38 5.92
CA ASP A 25 7.79 -5.66 7.15
C ASP A 25 8.48 -6.27 8.38
N ARG A 26 9.54 -5.61 8.84
CA ARG A 26 10.31 -6.07 10.01
C ARG A 26 9.48 -6.09 11.29
N LYS A 27 8.52 -5.16 11.42
CA LYS A 27 7.70 -5.01 12.62
C LYS A 27 6.62 -6.10 12.71
N GLY A 28 6.07 -6.52 11.58
CA GLY A 28 5.16 -7.66 11.43
C GLY A 28 5.85 -9.01 11.21
N LYS A 29 7.19 -9.09 11.36
CA LYS A 29 8.00 -10.31 11.16
C LYS A 29 7.87 -10.92 9.76
N ILE A 30 7.71 -10.08 8.75
CA ILE A 30 7.62 -10.49 7.35
C ILE A 30 8.97 -10.26 6.67
N PRO A 31 9.56 -11.31 6.05
CA PRO A 31 10.82 -11.15 5.34
C PRO A 31 10.66 -10.29 4.08
N LYS A 32 11.77 -9.73 3.64
CA LYS A 32 11.85 -9.04 2.35
C LYS A 32 11.57 -10.01 1.20
N GLY A 33 10.85 -9.56 0.19
CA GLY A 33 10.40 -10.35 -0.96
C GLY A 33 9.08 -11.06 -0.76
N THR A 34 8.41 -10.93 0.40
CA THR A 34 7.08 -11.51 0.60
C THR A 34 6.00 -10.64 -0.04
N LYS A 35 5.21 -11.23 -0.92
CA LYS A 35 4.05 -10.54 -1.51
C LYS A 35 2.93 -10.40 -0.48
N PHE A 36 2.11 -9.37 -0.61
CA PHE A 36 0.99 -9.14 0.29
C PHE A 36 -0.02 -10.32 0.31
N GLU A 37 -0.20 -10.97 -0.82
CA GLU A 37 -1.03 -12.17 -0.98
C GLU A 37 -0.49 -13.37 -0.18
N ASP A 38 0.83 -13.48 -0.05
CA ASP A 38 1.54 -14.54 0.66
C ASP A 38 1.61 -14.30 2.19
N LEU A 39 1.20 -13.12 2.66
CA LEU A 39 1.15 -12.84 4.09
C LEU A 39 0.23 -13.84 4.82
N PRO A 40 0.47 -14.14 6.10
CA PRO A 40 -0.45 -14.94 6.89
C PRO A 40 -1.72 -14.15 7.24
N ASP A 41 -2.86 -14.83 7.41
CA ASP A 41 -4.13 -14.16 7.78
C ASP A 41 -4.09 -13.51 9.17
N THR A 42 -3.17 -13.98 10.00
CA THR A 42 -2.86 -13.41 11.31
C THR A 42 -2.06 -12.12 11.23
N TRP A 43 -1.49 -11.78 10.06
CA TRP A 43 -0.79 -10.51 9.89
C TRP A 43 -1.77 -9.35 10.00
N ARG A 44 -1.36 -8.36 10.78
CA ARG A 44 -2.10 -7.13 11.02
C ARG A 44 -1.18 -5.96 10.79
N CYS A 45 -1.76 -4.84 10.37
CA CYS A 45 -1.03 -3.60 10.18
C CYS A 45 -0.25 -3.27 11.47
N PRO A 46 1.08 -3.04 11.39
CA PRO A 46 1.91 -2.76 12.55
C PRO A 46 1.71 -1.35 13.13
N ILE A 47 0.85 -0.55 12.51
CA ILE A 47 0.47 0.81 12.92
C ILE A 47 -0.90 0.80 13.59
N CYS A 48 -1.95 0.33 12.90
CA CYS A 48 -3.33 0.41 13.40
C CYS A 48 -3.94 -0.94 13.84
N GLY A 49 -3.27 -2.08 13.62
CA GLY A 49 -3.81 -3.40 13.94
C GLY A 49 -4.92 -3.89 13.00
N ALA A 50 -5.23 -3.16 11.92
CA ALA A 50 -6.20 -3.59 10.91
C ALA A 50 -5.73 -4.86 10.20
N THR A 51 -6.67 -5.68 9.76
CA THR A 51 -6.37 -6.90 8.99
C THR A 51 -5.98 -6.57 7.55
N ARG A 52 -5.40 -7.54 6.84
CA ARG A 52 -5.04 -7.42 5.42
C ARG A 52 -6.20 -7.02 4.51
N LYS A 53 -7.44 -7.29 4.93
CA LYS A 53 -8.66 -6.94 4.18
C LYS A 53 -8.85 -5.42 4.03
N CYS A 54 -8.31 -4.62 4.95
CA CYS A 54 -8.37 -3.16 4.91
C CYS A 54 -7.28 -2.54 4.02
N PHE A 55 -6.42 -3.34 3.38
CA PHE A 55 -5.39 -2.86 2.49
C PHE A 55 -5.87 -2.87 1.04
N LYS A 56 -5.39 -1.91 0.26
CA LYS A 56 -5.66 -1.80 -1.17
C LYS A 56 -4.36 -1.60 -1.95
N PRO A 57 -4.24 -2.15 -3.16
CA PRO A 57 -3.06 -1.96 -4.00
C PRO A 57 -2.91 -0.47 -4.36
N LEU A 58 -1.66 0.01 -4.38
CA LEU A 58 -1.33 1.40 -4.72
C LEU A 58 -1.26 1.67 -6.22
N ALA A 59 -0.95 0.67 -7.04
CA ALA A 59 -0.98 0.81 -8.50
C ALA A 59 -1.59 -0.41 -9.19
N GLY A 60 -2.18 -0.13 -10.35
CA GLY A 60 -2.96 -1.06 -11.17
C GLY A 60 -3.94 -0.24 -12.03
N PRO A 61 -4.60 -0.83 -13.03
CA PRO A 61 -5.51 -0.13 -13.96
C PRO A 61 -6.76 0.52 -13.32
N GLY A 62 -6.78 0.71 -11.99
CA GLY A 62 -7.83 1.41 -11.25
C GLY A 62 -7.33 2.45 -10.25
N SER A 63 -6.05 2.84 -10.23
CA SER A 63 -5.55 3.75 -9.19
C SER A 63 -5.12 5.15 -9.63
N THR A 64 -4.63 5.40 -10.86
CA THR A 64 -4.47 6.77 -11.42
C THR A 64 -3.78 6.73 -12.79
N LYS A 65 -4.55 6.69 -13.87
CA LYS A 65 -4.24 7.30 -15.17
C LYS A 65 -5.61 7.68 -15.70
N ASP A 66 -6.10 8.90 -15.50
CA ASP A 66 -5.66 10.12 -16.17
C ASP A 66 -6.44 11.27 -15.50
N ASP A 67 -5.81 12.07 -14.64
CA ASP A 67 -6.12 13.49 -14.46
C ASP A 67 -5.13 14.10 -13.44
N LEU A 68 -3.84 13.92 -13.71
CA LEU A 68 -2.85 14.87 -13.21
C LEU A 68 -2.72 16.01 -14.24
N SER A 69 -3.86 16.48 -14.77
CA SER A 69 -3.97 17.63 -15.67
C SER A 69 -4.88 18.73 -15.13
N LYS A 70 -5.37 18.62 -13.89
CA LYS A 70 -6.06 19.72 -13.18
C LYS A 70 -5.32 20.25 -11.97
N CYS A 71 -3.99 20.25 -12.03
CA CYS A 71 -3.17 21.21 -11.29
C CYS A 71 -2.67 22.30 -12.24
N GLU A 72 -3.56 22.88 -13.05
CA GLU A 72 -3.34 24.22 -13.54
C GLU A 72 -3.73 25.18 -12.42
N THR A 73 -2.74 25.59 -11.64
CA THR A 73 -2.79 26.83 -10.87
C THR A 73 -3.24 27.97 -11.79
N PRO A 74 -4.41 28.60 -11.59
CA PRO A 74 -4.60 29.94 -12.11
C PRO A 74 -3.68 30.86 -11.29
N THR A 75 -2.56 31.25 -11.89
CA THR A 75 -1.95 32.55 -11.59
C THR A 75 -3.03 33.59 -11.91
N ILE A 76 -3.52 34.29 -10.87
CA ILE A 76 -3.94 35.71 -10.81
C ILE A 76 -4.11 36.05 -9.32
#